data_AF-A0A1F7V9K0-F1
#
_entry.id   AF-A0A1F7V9K0-F1
#
_cell.length_a   1.000
_cell.length_b   1.000
_cell.length_c   1.000
_cell.angle_alpha   90.00
_cell.angle_beta   90.00
_cell.angle_gamma   90.00
#
_symmetry.space_group_name_H-M   'P 1'
#
loop_
_entity.id
_entity.type
_entity.pdbx_description
1 polymer ?
#
loop_
_entity_poly.entity_id
_entity_poly.type
_entity_poly.pdbx_seq_one_letter_code
_entity_poly.pdbx_strand_id
1 'polypeptide(L)' 'MRTTISVSLNKAGVTKIKKLAVRRGFHTASDYLRFLLEQDDVDLISESELIARSKEADNMHRSNKLVRAKSLSEFLD' A
#
# COMPACT_ATOMS: atom_id res chain seq x y z
N MET A 1 -29.90 4.85 9.66
CA MET A 1 -30.21 4.79 8.22
C MET A 1 -29.14 3.92 7.55
N ARG A 2 -29.49 2.93 6.72
CA ARG A 2 -28.49 2.11 6.02
C ARG A 2 -28.28 2.68 4.61
N THR A 3 -27.03 2.90 4.24
CA THR A 3 -26.64 3.34 2.90
C THR A 3 -25.97 2.18 2.18
N THR A 4 -26.36 1.95 0.92
CA THR A 4 -25.88 0.81 0.12
C THR A 4 -25.23 1.32 -1.15
N ILE A 5 -24.08 0.73 -1.51
CA ILE A 5 -23.40 0.95 -2.78
C ILE A 5 -23.66 -0.27 -3.66
N SER A 6 -24.10 -0.04 -4.90
CA SER A 6 -24.29 -1.09 -5.91
C SER A 6 -23.30 -0.90 -7.05
N VAL A 7 -22.57 -1.96 -7.41
CA VAL A 7 -21.57 -1.94 -8.47
C VAL A 7 -21.89 -3.03 -9.49
N SER A 8 -22.05 -2.64 -10.75
CA SER A 8 -22.30 -3.57 -11.86
C SER A 8 -20.99 -4.13 -12.40
N LEU A 9 -20.87 -5.45 -12.42
CA LEU A 9 -19.69 -6.17 -12.91
C LEU A 9 -20.14 -7.35 -13.77
N ASN A 10 -19.29 -7.76 -14.72
CA ASN A 10 -19.52 -9.02 -15.43
C ASN A 10 -19.36 -10.22 -14.47
N LYS A 11 -19.90 -11.38 -14.84
CA LYS A 11 -19.89 -12.59 -14.00
C LYS A 11 -18.48 -13.03 -13.59
N ALA A 12 -17.50 -12.84 -14.47
CA ALA A 12 -16.10 -13.16 -14.21
C ALA A 12 -15.52 -12.24 -13.10
N GLY A 13 -15.81 -10.94 -13.16
CA GLY A 13 -15.41 -9.95 -12.16
C GLY A 13 -15.99 -10.25 -10.79
N VAL A 14 -17.30 -10.53 -10.70
CA VAL A 14 -17.96 -10.91 -9.43
C VAL A 14 -17.30 -12.15 -8.83
N THR A 15 -17.04 -13.18 -9.64
CA THR A 15 -16.42 -14.42 -9.19
C THR A 15 -14.99 -14.17 -8.70
N LYS A 16 -14.22 -13.35 -9.43
CA LYS A 16 -12.86 -12.99 -9.07
C LYS A 16 -12.81 -12.28 -7.72
N ILE A 17 -13.64 -11.26 -7.51
CA ILE A 17 -13.66 -10.49 -6.25
C ILE A 17 -14.01 -11.39 -5.07
N LYS A 18 -15.03 -12.24 -5.18
CA LYS A 18 -15.41 -13.17 -4.10
C LYS A 18 -14.26 -14.12 -3.74
N LYS A 19 -13.61 -14.72 -4.74
CA LYS A 19 -12.45 -15.60 -4.51
C LYS A 19 -11.28 -14.85 -3.86
N LEU A 20 -11.05 -13.61 -4.27
CA LEU A 20 -9.94 -12.81 -3.78
C LEU A 20 -10.17 -12.38 -2.32
N ALA A 21 -11.40 -11.99 -1.96
CA ALA A 21 -11.80 -11.70 -0.59
C ALA A 21 -11.52 -12.90 0.34
N VAL A 22 -12.00 -14.09 -0.02
CA VAL A 22 -11.77 -15.32 0.77
C VAL A 22 -10.29 -15.66 0.88
N ARG A 23 -9.53 -15.57 -0.22
CA ARG A 23 -8.07 -15.84 -0.21
C ARG A 23 -7.32 -14.89 0.71
N ARG A 24 -7.80 -13.66 0.86
CA ARG A 24 -7.20 -12.62 1.72
C ARG A 24 -7.72 -12.68 3.17
N GLY A 25 -8.55 -13.67 3.52
CA GLY A 25 -9.06 -13.87 4.87
C GLY A 25 -10.38 -13.15 5.19
N PHE A 26 -11.04 -12.55 4.18
CA PHE A 26 -12.32 -11.88 4.37
C PHE A 26 -13.50 -12.82 4.16
N HIS A 27 -14.52 -12.66 5.00
CA HIS A 27 -15.74 -13.49 4.96
C HIS A 27 -16.66 -13.10 3.80
N THR A 28 -16.71 -11.80 3.48
CA THR A 28 -17.53 -11.28 2.39
C THR A 28 -16.72 -10.35 1.48
N ALA A 29 -17.19 -10.22 0.23
CA ALA A 29 -16.63 -9.24 -0.71
C ALA A 29 -16.81 -7.79 -0.21
N SER A 30 -17.89 -7.52 0.54
CA SER A 30 -18.18 -6.20 1.09
C SER A 30 -17.15 -5.79 2.16
N ASP A 31 -16.73 -6.73 3.01
CA ASP A 31 -15.69 -6.45 4.03
C ASP A 31 -14.34 -6.17 3.37
N TYR A 32 -14.00 -6.94 2.33
CA TYR A 32 -12.79 -6.72 1.56
C TYR A 32 -12.79 -5.35 0.85
N LEU A 33 -13.91 -4.96 0.24
CA LEU A 33 -14.03 -3.65 -0.41
C LEU A 33 -14.00 -2.50 0.61
N ARG A 34 -14.62 -2.66 1.78
CA ARG A 34 -14.54 -1.66 2.85
C ARG A 34 -13.10 -1.46 3.31
N PHE A 35 -12.38 -2.55 3.56
CA PHE A 35 -10.96 -2.50 3.91
C PHE A 35 -10.14 -1.76 2.86
N LEU A 36 -10.33 -2.03 1.57
CA LEU A 36 -9.61 -1.31 0.51
C LEU A 36 -9.90 0.18 0.50
N LEU A 37 -11.17 0.57 0.67
CA LEU A 37 -11.54 1.99 0.73
C LEU A 37 -10.95 2.69 1.97
N GLU A 38 -10.92 2.01 3.12
CA GLU A 38 -10.25 2.51 4.32
C GLU A 38 -8.73 2.62 4.14
N GLN A 39 -8.11 1.76 3.33
CA GLN A 39 -6.69 1.87 2.99
C GLN A 39 -6.42 3.02 2.01
N ASP A 40 -7.33 3.30 1.07
CA ASP A 40 -7.19 4.43 0.14
C ASP A 40 -7.21 5.78 0.89
N ASP A 41 -7.96 5.89 2.00
CA ASP A 41 -7.97 7.07 2.88
C ASP A 41 -6.70 7.19 3.75
N VAL A 42 -5.94 6.11 3.91
CA VAL A 42 -4.69 6.10 4.68
C VAL A 42 -3.54 6.31 3.70
N ASP A 43 -3.21 7.58 3.42
CA ASP A 43 -2.02 8.07 2.70
C ASP A 43 -1.16 6.95 2.10
N LEU A 44 -1.66 6.29 1.05
CA LEU A 44 -0.92 5.23 0.39
C LEU A 44 0.31 5.90 -0.19
N ILE A 45 1.49 5.50 0.28
CA ILE A 45 2.74 6.05 -0.23
C ILE A 45 2.72 5.88 -1.74
N SER A 46 2.68 6.99 -2.46
CA SER A 46 2.56 6.98 -3.91
C SER A 46 3.74 6.21 -4.50
N GLU A 47 3.48 5.36 -5.49
CA GLU A 47 4.52 4.66 -6.24
C GLU A 47 5.56 5.65 -6.79
N SER A 48 5.11 6.81 -7.27
CA SER A 48 6.02 7.85 -7.76
C SER A 48 6.90 8.45 -6.65
N GLU A 49 6.39 8.55 -5.43
CA GLU A 49 7.14 9.04 -4.28
C GLU A 49 8.18 8.01 -3.82
N LEU A 50 7.84 6.71 -3.81
CA LEU A 50 8.78 5.63 -3.53
C LEU A 50 9.95 5.65 -4.52
N ILE A 51 9.64 5.77 -5.82
CA ILE A 51 10.66 5.84 -6.87
C ILE A 51 11.54 7.10 -6.71
N ALA A 52 10.92 8.24 -6.37
CA ALA A 52 11.66 9.49 -6.15
C ALA A 52 12.64 9.37 -4.97
N ARG A 53 12.17 8.86 -3.81
CA ARG A 53 13.01 8.64 -2.63
C ARG A 53 14.13 7.64 -2.88
N SER A 54 13.87 6.57 -3.65
CA SER A 54 14.90 5.61 -4.03
C SER A 54 16.01 6.27 -4.88
N LYS A 55 15.63 7.09 -5.87
CA LYS A 55 16.61 7.81 -6.71
C LYS A 55 17.41 8.83 -5.91
N GLU A 56 16.77 9.51 -4.96
CA GLU A 56 17.44 10.45 -4.06
C GLU A 56 18.49 9.72 -3.19
N ALA A 57 18.14 8.59 -2.59
CA ALA A 57 19.08 7.77 -1.83
C ALA A 57 20.28 7.31 -2.68
N ASP A 58 20.03 6.84 -3.91
CA ASP A 58 21.10 6.47 -4.85
C ASP A 58 22.03 7.64 -5.17
N ASN A 59 21.45 8.83 -5.38
CA ASN A 59 22.22 10.04 -5.65
C ASN A 59 23.04 10.48 -4.44
N MET A 60 22.50 10.38 -3.23
CA MET A 60 23.22 10.67 -1.98
C MET A 60 24.39 9.70 -1.78
N HIS A 61 24.19 8.42 -2.08
CA HIS A 61 25.24 7.40 -2.07
C HIS A 61 26.36 7.74 -3.06
N ARG A 62 26.01 8.00 -4.32
CA ARG A 62 26.97 8.33 -5.38
C ARG A 62 27.72 9.64 -5.12
N SER A 63 27.05 10.62 -4.54
CA SER A 63 27.66 11.92 -4.21
C SER A 63 28.41 11.93 -2.88
N ASN A 64 28.59 10.76 -2.23
CA ASN A 64 29.28 10.61 -0.95
C ASN A 64 28.70 11.48 0.18
N LYS A 65 27.42 11.86 0.07
CA LYS A 65 26.68 12.66 1.06
C LYS A 65 26.04 11.82 2.16
N LEU A 66 26.33 10.52 2.22
CA LEU A 66 25.83 9.64 3.27
C LEU A 66 26.60 9.87 4.56
N VAL A 67 25.86 9.99 5.66
CA VAL A 67 26.42 9.94 7.01
C VAL A 67 26.92 8.53 7.27
N ARG A 68 28.23 8.38 7.48
CA ARG A 68 28.84 7.12 7.89
C ARG A 68 28.97 7.10 9.40
N ALA A 69 28.04 6.41 10.07
CA ALA A 69 28.22 6.07 11.48
C ALA A 69 29.27 4.95 11.61
N LYS A 70 30.12 5.02 12.64
CA LYS A 70 31.15 3.99 12.91
C LYS A 70 30.56 2.77 13.61
N SER A 71 29.39 2.92 14.23
CA SER A 71 28.63 1.84 14.86
C SER A 71 27.13 2.07 14.77
N LEU A 72 26.35 1.02 15.02
CA LEU A 72 24.90 1.11 15.18
C LEU A 72 24.49 1.99 16.36
N SER A 73 25.27 2.01 17.45
CA SER A 73 25.00 2.89 18.60
C SER A 73 25.13 4.37 18.23
N GLU A 74 26.21 4.76 17.54
CA GLU A 74 26.42 6.14 17.06
C GLU A 74 25.35 6.59 16.05
N PHE A 75 24.73 5.66 15.33
CA PHE A 75 23.65 5.98 14.39
C PHE A 75 22.29 6.19 15.06
N LEU A 76 22.08 5.58 16.23
CA LEU A 76 20.78 5.54 16.91
C LEU A 76 20.68 6.52 18.09
N ASP A 77 21.82 7.05 18.55
CA ASP A 77 21.93 8.14 19.54
C ASP A 77 21.70 9.53 18.90
#